data_AF-A0A5B8K0C7-F1
#
_entry.id   AF-A0A5B8K0C7-F1
#
_cell.length_a   1.000
_cell.length_b   1.000
_cell.length_c   1.000
_cell.angle_alpha   90.00
_cell.angle_beta   90.00
_cell.angle_gamma   90.00
#
_symmetry.space_group_name_H-M   'P 1'
#
loop_
_entity.id
_entity.type
_entity.pdbx_description
1 polymer ?
#
loop_
_entity_poly.entity_id
_entity_poly.type
_entity_poly.pdbx_seq_one_letter_code
_entity_poly.pdbx_strand_id
1 'polypeptide(L)'
;MNFYKKLKRNITKREFYLYLSGIAFICFVSIFWITSFFVFPIEKPQINDPSLSKEEIQKLAEQYLNNFALSKILSYIANSLILIFFLIYIILLRGKLSCGYGFYIAFIIIFIILIGIPFIQWEQITTSQKSLGLLLSLGNLFVAISLAVYMFILYRDRRIQEFEFIRNKGRR
;
A
#
# COMPACT_ATOMS: atom_id res chain seq x y z
N MET A 1 0.90 -1.32 43.41
CA MET A 1 -0.34 -1.15 42.60
C MET A 1 -0.07 -1.73 41.22
N ASN A 2 -0.66 -2.88 40.84
CA ASN A 2 -0.40 -3.49 39.53
C ASN A 2 -1.14 -2.69 38.44
N PHE A 3 -0.38 -1.92 37.64
CA PHE A 3 -0.90 -1.19 36.49
C PHE A 3 -1.27 -2.17 35.37
N TYR A 4 -2.44 -1.96 34.74
CA TYR A 4 -2.88 -2.75 33.59
C TYR A 4 -1.99 -2.44 32.38
N LYS A 5 -1.14 -3.39 31.99
CA LYS A 5 -0.28 -3.26 30.81
C LYS A 5 -1.05 -3.69 29.56
N LYS A 6 -1.37 -2.74 28.67
CA LYS A 6 -2.04 -3.02 27.38
C LYS A 6 -1.25 -4.06 26.56
N LEU A 7 -1.91 -5.15 26.18
CA LEU A 7 -1.31 -6.22 25.37
C LEU A 7 -0.66 -5.68 24.09
N LYS A 8 0.58 -6.05 23.81
CA LYS A 8 1.19 -5.90 22.48
C LYS A 8 1.46 -7.30 21.94
N ARG A 9 1.30 -7.51 20.63
CA ARG A 9 1.42 -8.84 20.02
C ARG A 9 2.68 -8.94 19.19
N ASN A 10 3.37 -10.06 19.29
CA ASN A 10 4.44 -10.41 18.36
C ASN A 10 3.82 -11.01 17.10
N ILE A 11 4.42 -10.74 15.95
CA ILE A 11 3.94 -11.30 14.69
C ILE A 11 4.24 -12.81 14.66
N THR A 12 3.22 -13.62 14.35
CA THR A 12 3.40 -15.08 14.22
C THR A 12 4.19 -15.42 12.95
N LYS A 13 4.81 -16.61 12.87
CA LYS A 13 5.53 -17.04 11.66
C LYS A 13 4.64 -16.96 10.42
N ARG A 14 3.39 -17.41 10.54
CA ARG A 14 2.40 -17.40 9.46
C ARG A 14 2.11 -15.98 8.98
N GLU A 15 1.86 -15.06 9.90
CA GLU A 15 1.65 -13.64 9.58
C GLU A 15 2.85 -13.03 8.85
N PHE A 16 4.06 -13.30 9.36
CA PHE A 16 5.29 -12.79 8.77
C PHE A 16 5.44 -13.24 7.31
N TYR A 17 5.30 -14.53 7.04
CA TYR A 17 5.42 -15.05 5.68
C TYR A 17 4.28 -14.58 4.77
N LEU A 18 3.06 -14.38 5.30
CA LEU A 18 1.93 -13.83 4.55
C LEU A 18 2.22 -12.39 4.10
N TYR A 19 2.74 -11.55 5.00
CA TYR A 19 3.14 -10.19 4.64
C TYR A 19 4.31 -10.19 3.67
N LEU A 20 5.32 -11.04 3.89
CA LEU A 20 6.49 -11.14 3.02
C LEU A 20 6.09 -11.56 1.59
N SER A 21 5.24 -12.58 1.44
CA SER A 21 4.74 -13.00 0.13
C SER A 21 3.88 -11.95 -0.53
N GLY A 22 3.05 -11.23 0.25
CA GLY A 22 2.24 -10.13 -0.25
C GLY A 22 3.10 -8.99 -0.81
N ILE A 23 4.13 -8.57 -0.07
CA ILE A 23 5.08 -7.54 -0.53
C ILE A 23 5.83 -8.02 -1.76
N ALA A 24 6.31 -9.26 -1.78
CA ALA A 24 7.03 -9.81 -2.93
C ALA A 24 6.16 -9.81 -4.20
N PHE A 25 4.90 -10.20 -4.08
CA PHE A 25 3.93 -10.12 -5.17
C PHE A 25 3.69 -8.68 -5.64
N ILE A 26 3.47 -7.73 -4.70
CA ILE A 26 3.27 -6.32 -5.02
C ILE A 26 4.51 -5.74 -5.73
N CYS A 27 5.72 -6.04 -5.27
CA CYS A 27 6.97 -5.61 -5.90
C CYS A 27 7.09 -6.16 -7.32
N PHE A 28 6.80 -7.45 -7.50
CA PHE A 28 6.82 -8.09 -8.82
C PHE A 28 5.87 -7.39 -9.79
N VAL A 29 4.59 -7.22 -9.41
CA VAL A 29 3.59 -6.55 -10.25
C VAL A 29 3.96 -5.08 -10.50
N SER A 30 4.53 -4.39 -9.50
CA SER A 30 4.95 -2.99 -9.63
C SER A 30 6.01 -2.81 -10.72
N ILE A 31 7.00 -3.71 -10.81
CA ILE A 31 8.02 -3.65 -11.85
C ILE A 31 7.37 -3.71 -13.23
N PHE A 32 6.50 -4.70 -13.48
CA PHE A 32 5.77 -4.80 -14.74
C PHE A 32 4.92 -3.56 -15.01
N TRP A 33 4.24 -3.08 -13.98
CA TRP A 33 3.37 -1.91 -14.07
C TRP A 33 4.14 -0.68 -14.58
N ILE A 34 5.32 -0.42 -14.05
CA ILE A 34 6.13 0.74 -14.45
C ILE A 34 6.74 0.54 -15.82
N THR A 35 7.32 -0.63 -16.08
CA THR A 35 7.89 -0.93 -17.40
C THR A 35 6.85 -0.81 -18.50
N SER A 36 5.58 -1.09 -18.20
CA SER A 36 4.49 -0.96 -19.17
C SER A 36 4.27 0.48 -19.66
N PHE A 37 4.64 1.50 -18.87
CA PHE A 37 4.58 2.91 -19.31
C PHE A 37 5.71 3.31 -20.28
N PHE A 38 6.79 2.54 -20.32
CA PHE A 38 7.89 2.75 -21.28
C PHE A 38 7.70 1.94 -22.57
N VAL A 39 6.93 0.85 -22.51
CA VAL A 39 6.70 -0.05 -23.65
C VAL A 39 5.44 0.32 -24.43
N PHE A 40 4.36 0.70 -23.74
CA PHE A 40 3.07 0.99 -24.36
C PHE A 40 2.81 2.49 -24.51
N PRO A 41 2.16 2.94 -25.60
CA PRO A 41 1.85 4.34 -25.81
C PRO A 41 0.84 4.84 -24.78
N ILE A 42 1.01 6.10 -24.36
CA ILE A 42 0.06 6.82 -23.51
C ILE A 42 -0.89 7.58 -24.44
N GLU A 43 -2.20 7.49 -24.19
CA GLU A 43 -3.17 8.28 -24.94
C GLU A 43 -3.00 9.76 -24.58
N LYS A 44 -2.62 10.57 -25.58
CA LYS A 44 -2.44 12.02 -25.40
C LYS A 44 -3.80 12.65 -25.08
N PRO A 45 -3.86 13.62 -24.16
CA PRO A 45 -5.08 14.41 -23.99
C PRO A 45 -5.43 15.09 -25.32
N GLN A 46 -6.68 15.00 -25.75
CA GLN A 46 -7.16 15.69 -26.95
C GLN A 46 -7.18 17.19 -26.67
N ILE A 47 -6.15 17.91 -27.14
CA ILE A 47 -6.10 19.38 -27.09
C ILE A 47 -6.78 19.90 -28.36
N ASN A 48 -8.09 20.13 -28.28
CA ASN A 48 -8.88 20.73 -29.36
C ASN A 48 -9.05 22.24 -29.09
N ASP A 49 -7.94 22.98 -29.07
CA ASP A 49 -7.99 24.44 -28.99
C ASP A 49 -7.59 25.04 -30.35
N PRO A 50 -8.55 25.63 -31.10
CA PRO A 50 -8.27 26.20 -32.42
C PRO A 50 -7.39 27.46 -32.37
N SER A 51 -7.09 27.99 -31.18
CA SER A 51 -6.23 29.17 -31.01
C SER A 51 -4.72 28.85 -31.00
N LEU A 52 -4.34 27.59 -30.84
CA LEU A 52 -2.94 27.17 -30.72
C LEU A 52 -2.35 26.80 -32.08
N SER A 53 -1.11 27.23 -32.33
CA SER A 53 -0.33 26.79 -33.48
C SER A 53 0.02 25.28 -33.34
N LYS A 54 0.23 24.59 -34.46
CA LYS A 54 0.64 23.17 -34.45
C LYS A 54 1.94 22.95 -33.66
N GLU A 55 2.86 23.91 -33.68
CA GLU A 55 4.11 23.86 -32.92
C GLU A 55 3.88 24.03 -31.41
N GLU A 56 2.91 24.86 -31.02
CA GLU A 56 2.53 25.06 -29.62
C GLU A 56 1.85 23.83 -29.05
N ILE A 57 0.95 23.20 -29.82
CA ILE A 57 0.32 21.92 -29.46
C ILE A 57 1.37 20.82 -29.27
N GLN A 58 2.39 20.78 -30.14
CA GLN A 58 3.46 19.80 -30.04
C GLN A 58 4.33 20.03 -28.79
N LYS A 59 4.72 21.26 -28.49
CA LYS A 59 5.46 21.61 -27.27
C LYS A 59 4.67 21.28 -26.00
N LEU A 60 3.37 21.58 -25.98
CA LEU A 60 2.47 21.23 -24.88
C LEU A 60 2.37 19.71 -24.69
N ALA A 61 2.29 18.94 -25.78
CA ALA A 61 2.24 17.49 -25.72
C ALA A 61 3.57 16.88 -25.19
N GLU A 62 4.72 17.40 -25.61
CA GLU A 62 6.04 16.97 -25.12
C GLU A 62 6.22 17.31 -23.63
N GLN A 63 5.83 18.51 -23.22
CA GLN A 63 5.88 18.92 -21.82
C GLN A 63 4.96 18.05 -20.95
N TYR A 64 3.76 17.72 -21.44
CA TYR A 64 2.84 16.81 -20.77
C TYR A 64 3.45 15.41 -20.59
N LEU A 65 4.05 14.84 -21.64
CA LEU A 65 4.69 13.53 -21.59
C LEU A 65 5.85 13.49 -20.59
N ASN A 66 6.69 14.53 -20.57
CA ASN A 66 7.80 14.64 -19.62
C ASN A 66 7.31 14.73 -18.18
N ASN A 67 6.30 15.56 -17.91
CA ASN A 67 5.69 15.68 -16.58
C ASN A 67 5.01 14.38 -16.15
N PHE A 68 4.37 13.68 -17.08
CA PHE A 68 3.74 12.38 -16.84
C PHE A 68 4.79 11.34 -16.46
N ALA A 69 5.86 11.21 -17.24
CA ALA A 69 6.94 10.26 -16.96
C ALA A 69 7.59 10.52 -15.60
N LEU A 70 7.91 11.79 -15.30
CA LEU A 70 8.45 12.18 -13.99
C LEU A 70 7.49 11.84 -12.84
N SER A 71 6.19 12.12 -13.00
CA SER A 71 5.18 11.80 -12.00
C SER A 71 5.10 10.29 -11.73
N LYS A 72 5.16 9.44 -12.76
CA LYS A 72 5.15 7.98 -12.59
C LYS A 72 6.42 7.47 -11.91
N ILE A 73 7.59 8.00 -12.25
CA ILE A 73 8.86 7.65 -11.59
C ILE A 73 8.82 8.04 -10.11
N LEU A 74 8.39 9.26 -9.79
CA LEU A 74 8.28 9.72 -8.41
C LEU A 74 7.26 8.90 -7.60
N SER A 75 6.12 8.58 -8.21
CA SER A 75 5.11 7.70 -7.59
C SER A 75 5.69 6.31 -7.30
N TYR A 76 6.49 5.75 -8.21
CA TYR A 76 7.15 4.48 -7.96
C TYR A 76 8.16 4.54 -6.81
N ILE A 77 9.01 5.56 -6.77
CA ILE A 77 10.00 5.72 -5.69
C ILE A 77 9.28 5.82 -4.35
N ALA A 78 8.21 6.64 -4.27
CA ALA A 78 7.41 6.77 -3.06
C ALA A 78 6.79 5.43 -2.63
N ASN A 79 6.18 4.69 -3.57
CA ASN A 79 5.58 3.38 -3.29
C ASN A 79 6.63 2.36 -2.84
N SER A 80 7.79 2.34 -3.48
CA SER A 80 8.89 1.44 -3.14
C SER A 80 9.43 1.71 -1.74
N LEU A 81 9.61 2.99 -1.39
CA LEU A 81 10.03 3.37 -0.03
C LEU A 81 9.01 2.92 1.01
N ILE A 82 7.72 3.10 0.77
CA ILE A 82 6.65 2.62 1.66
C ILE A 82 6.75 1.10 1.87
N LEU A 83 6.92 0.33 0.79
CA LEU A 83 7.05 -1.13 0.88
C LEU A 83 8.32 -1.55 1.62
N ILE A 84 9.45 -0.86 1.40
CA ILE A 84 10.70 -1.09 2.13
C ILE A 84 10.52 -0.79 3.62
N PHE A 85 9.90 0.33 3.98
CA PHE A 85 9.62 0.65 5.38
C PHE A 85 8.72 -0.40 6.03
N PHE A 86 7.66 -0.83 5.34
CA PHE A 86 6.81 -1.90 5.83
C PHE A 86 7.58 -3.21 6.03
N LEU A 87 8.45 -3.59 5.08
CA LEU A 87 9.31 -4.76 5.17
C LEU A 87 10.25 -4.70 6.39
N ILE A 88 10.92 -3.56 6.60
CA ILE A 88 11.79 -3.34 7.76
C ILE A 88 10.97 -3.49 9.05
N TYR A 89 9.78 -2.89 9.12
CA TYR A 89 8.90 -3.00 10.28
C TYR A 89 8.50 -4.44 10.58
N ILE A 90 8.06 -5.23 9.58
CA ILE A 90 7.66 -6.62 9.83
C ILE A 90 8.84 -7.50 10.27
N ILE A 91 10.05 -7.25 9.76
CA ILE A 91 11.27 -7.93 10.21
C ILE A 91 11.56 -7.61 11.68
N LEU A 92 11.49 -6.33 12.06
CA LEU A 92 11.69 -5.91 13.44
C LEU A 92 10.62 -6.49 14.38
N LEU A 93 9.36 -6.54 13.94
CA LEU A 93 8.23 -7.11 14.69
C LEU A 93 8.29 -8.64 14.83
N ARG A 94 9.04 -9.32 13.97
CA ARG A 94 9.27 -10.76 14.09
C ARG A 94 10.33 -11.08 15.15
N GLY A 95 11.37 -10.25 15.26
CA GLY A 95 12.53 -10.53 16.10
C GLY A 95 12.55 -9.85 17.46
N LYS A 96 12.22 -8.55 17.52
CA LYS A 96 12.53 -7.70 18.70
C LYS A 96 11.36 -6.86 19.19
N LEU A 97 10.40 -6.54 18.33
CA LEU A 97 9.33 -5.59 18.64
C LEU A 97 7.97 -6.26 18.69
N SER A 98 7.09 -5.69 19.51
CA SER A 98 5.68 -6.07 19.60
C SER A 98 4.81 -4.96 19.01
N CYS A 99 3.82 -5.32 18.19
CA CYS A 99 2.93 -4.36 17.54
C CYS A 99 1.70 -4.04 18.40
N GLY A 100 1.18 -2.81 18.24
CA GLY A 100 -0.11 -2.36 18.77
C GLY A 100 -0.96 -1.77 17.65
N TYR A 101 -2.15 -1.22 17.97
CA TYR A 101 -3.06 -0.68 16.96
C TYR A 101 -2.46 0.39 16.05
N GLY A 102 -1.58 1.25 16.56
CA GLY A 102 -0.95 2.31 15.74
C GLY A 102 -0.23 1.77 14.51
N PHE A 103 0.44 0.62 14.65
CA PHE A 103 1.07 -0.08 13.52
C PHE A 103 0.01 -0.50 12.49
N TYR A 104 -1.02 -1.23 12.92
CA TYR A 104 -2.06 -1.73 12.03
C TYR A 104 -2.81 -0.59 11.33
N ILE A 105 -3.27 0.41 12.07
CA ILE A 105 -4.03 1.54 11.53
C ILE A 105 -3.21 2.32 10.52
N ALA A 106 -1.94 2.64 10.84
CA ALA A 106 -1.08 3.39 9.93
C ALA A 106 -0.87 2.64 8.61
N PHE A 107 -0.52 1.35 8.68
CA PHE A 107 -0.28 0.58 7.46
C PHE A 107 -1.57 0.25 6.70
N ILE A 108 -2.71 0.03 7.36
CA ILE A 108 -4.00 -0.12 6.67
C ILE A 108 -4.31 1.13 5.84
N ILE A 109 -4.19 2.32 6.43
CA ILE A 109 -4.44 3.58 5.71
C ILE A 109 -3.50 3.71 4.50
N ILE A 110 -2.21 3.44 4.71
CA ILE A 110 -1.21 3.49 3.64
C ILE A 110 -1.58 2.51 2.51
N PHE A 111 -1.86 1.25 2.81
CA PHE A 111 -2.21 0.26 1.80
C PHE A 111 -3.54 0.61 1.09
N ILE A 112 -4.52 1.21 1.78
CA ILE A 112 -5.74 1.72 1.15
C ILE A 112 -5.43 2.83 0.14
N ILE A 113 -4.53 3.76 0.47
CA ILE A 113 -4.10 4.79 -0.47
C ILE A 113 -3.41 4.16 -1.69
N LEU A 114 -2.54 3.16 -1.47
CA LEU A 114 -1.85 2.45 -2.55
C LEU A 114 -2.80 1.71 -3.51
N ILE A 115 -3.96 1.23 -3.02
CA ILE A 115 -5.01 0.63 -3.87
C ILE A 115 -5.50 1.62 -4.93
N GLY A 116 -5.59 2.91 -4.58
CA GLY A 116 -6.12 3.96 -5.44
C GLY A 116 -5.15 4.43 -6.53
N ILE A 117 -3.84 4.22 -6.37
CA ILE A 117 -2.81 4.78 -7.26
C ILE A 117 -3.01 4.39 -8.73
N PRO A 118 -3.31 3.11 -9.08
CA PRO A 118 -3.48 2.73 -10.47
C PRO A 118 -4.68 3.38 -11.16
N PHE A 119 -5.65 3.88 -10.40
CA PHE A 119 -6.85 4.55 -10.93
C PHE A 119 -6.62 6.03 -11.22
N ILE A 120 -5.50 6.59 -10.79
CA ILE A 120 -5.08 7.94 -11.16
C ILE A 120 -4.74 7.92 -12.65
N GLN A 121 -5.53 8.65 -13.46
CA GLN A 121 -5.42 8.71 -14.93
C GLN A 121 -5.83 7.41 -15.64
N TRP A 122 -6.81 6.70 -15.10
CA TRP A 122 -7.33 5.45 -15.65
C TRP A 122 -7.75 5.53 -17.13
N GLU A 123 -8.28 6.67 -17.59
CA GLU A 123 -8.71 6.81 -18.97
C GLU A 123 -7.56 6.95 -19.97
N GLN A 124 -6.36 7.35 -19.53
CA GLN A 124 -5.22 7.67 -20.40
C GLN A 124 -4.28 6.48 -20.65
N ILE A 125 -4.64 5.31 -20.09
CA ILE A 125 -3.81 4.10 -20.10
C ILE A 125 -4.46 2.97 -20.89
N THR A 126 -3.63 2.17 -21.53
CA THR A 126 -4.03 1.01 -22.33
C THR A 126 -4.68 -0.10 -21.49
N THR A 127 -5.39 -1.04 -22.13
CA THR A 127 -6.00 -2.19 -21.44
C THR A 127 -4.99 -3.07 -20.71
N SER A 128 -3.81 -3.30 -21.31
CA SER A 128 -2.72 -4.06 -20.68
C SER A 128 -2.17 -3.35 -19.46
N GLN A 129 -2.13 -2.01 -19.51
CA GLN A 129 -1.82 -1.23 -18.34
C GLN A 129 -2.91 -1.40 -17.28
N LYS A 130 -4.18 -1.16 -17.61
CA LYS A 130 -5.33 -1.30 -16.70
C LYS A 130 -5.31 -2.63 -15.93
N SER A 131 -4.99 -3.75 -16.58
CA SER A 131 -4.94 -5.07 -15.93
C SER A 131 -3.81 -5.19 -14.90
N LEU A 132 -2.61 -4.70 -15.21
CA LEU A 132 -1.49 -4.65 -14.25
C LEU A 132 -1.81 -3.73 -13.06
N GLY A 133 -2.46 -2.59 -13.34
CA GLY A 133 -2.96 -1.68 -12.31
C GLY A 133 -3.94 -2.36 -11.36
N LEU A 134 -4.91 -3.11 -11.88
CA LEU A 134 -5.86 -3.88 -11.07
C LEU A 134 -5.17 -4.96 -10.23
N LEU A 135 -4.21 -5.69 -10.81
CA LEU A 135 -3.44 -6.68 -10.06
C LEU A 135 -2.67 -6.04 -8.89
N LEU A 136 -2.12 -4.84 -9.11
CA LEU A 136 -1.44 -4.09 -8.07
C LEU A 136 -2.41 -3.67 -6.95
N SER A 137 -3.60 -3.16 -7.32
CA SER A 137 -4.66 -2.81 -6.37
C SER A 137 -5.13 -4.02 -5.56
N LEU A 138 -5.29 -5.19 -6.19
CA LEU A 138 -5.67 -6.44 -5.51
C LEU A 138 -4.60 -6.91 -4.53
N GLY A 139 -3.32 -6.82 -4.89
CA GLY A 139 -2.21 -7.14 -3.99
C GLY A 139 -2.20 -6.25 -2.75
N ASN A 140 -2.35 -4.92 -2.93
CA ASN A 140 -2.43 -3.98 -1.82
C ASN A 140 -3.68 -4.20 -0.95
N LEU A 141 -4.83 -4.49 -1.56
CA LEU A 141 -6.06 -4.82 -0.86
C LEU A 141 -5.91 -6.08 0.00
N PHE A 142 -5.27 -7.13 -0.53
CA PHE A 142 -5.00 -8.34 0.23
C PHE A 142 -4.17 -8.05 1.50
N VAL A 143 -3.11 -7.24 1.37
CA VAL A 143 -2.30 -6.85 2.53
C VAL A 143 -3.11 -6.02 3.53
N ALA A 144 -3.91 -5.04 3.06
CA ALA A 144 -4.78 -4.23 3.91
C ALA A 144 -5.79 -5.08 4.70
N ILE A 145 -6.47 -6.01 4.02
CA ILE A 145 -7.43 -6.94 4.66
C ILE A 145 -6.72 -7.80 5.70
N SER A 146 -5.56 -8.36 5.37
CA SER A 146 -4.81 -9.18 6.32
C SER A 146 -4.40 -8.39 7.57
N LEU A 147 -3.94 -7.14 7.42
CA LEU A 147 -3.66 -6.24 8.54
C LEU A 147 -4.92 -5.99 9.38
N ALA A 148 -6.07 -5.74 8.76
CA ALA A 148 -7.34 -5.53 9.46
C ALA A 148 -7.79 -6.76 10.26
N VAL A 149 -7.66 -7.96 9.68
CA VAL A 149 -7.95 -9.22 10.37
C VAL A 149 -7.07 -9.39 11.60
N TYR A 150 -5.77 -9.17 11.47
CA TYR A 150 -4.83 -9.33 12.58
C TYR A 150 -4.96 -8.22 13.64
N MET A 151 -5.38 -7.02 13.24
CA MET A 151 -5.81 -5.96 14.15
C MET A 151 -7.03 -6.38 14.98
N PHE A 152 -8.01 -7.03 14.36
CA PHE A 152 -9.19 -7.54 15.05
C PHE A 152 -8.85 -8.68 16.03
N ILE A 153 -7.92 -9.56 15.66
CA ILE A 153 -7.42 -10.59 16.59
C ILE A 153 -6.75 -9.94 17.81
N LEU A 154 -5.91 -8.92 17.61
CA LEU A 154 -5.34 -8.16 18.73
C LEU A 154 -6.42 -7.51 19.61
N TYR A 155 -7.51 -7.02 19.01
CA TYR A 155 -8.64 -6.48 19.73
C TYR A 155 -9.32 -7.53 20.61
N ARG A 156 -9.63 -8.69 20.05
CA ARG A 156 -10.20 -9.82 20.79
C ARG A 156 -9.32 -10.21 21.96
N ASP A 157 -8.02 -10.40 21.71
CA ASP A 157 -7.08 -10.87 22.75
C ASP A 157 -6.95 -9.86 23.90
N ARG A 158 -7.00 -8.55 23.61
CA ARG A 158 -7.05 -7.50 24.64
C ARG A 158 -8.32 -7.54 25.48
N ARG A 159 -9.48 -7.79 24.87
CA ARG A 159 -10.75 -7.88 25.61
C ARG A 159 -10.78 -9.09 26.53
N ILE A 160 -10.22 -10.22 26.09
CA ILE A 160 -10.07 -11.42 26.94
C ILE A 160 -9.17 -11.11 28.13
N GLN A 161 -8.00 -10.50 27.90
CA GLN A 161 -7.07 -10.13 28.97
C GLN A 161 -7.70 -9.17 30.00
N GLU A 162 -8.47 -8.19 29.53
CA GLU A 162 -9.19 -7.24 30.38
C GLU A 162 -10.22 -7.96 31.27
N PHE A 163 -10.99 -8.89 30.70
CA PHE A 163 -11.95 -9.69 31.44
C PHE A 163 -11.28 -10.58 32.50
N GLU A 164 -10.19 -11.26 32.15
CA GLU A 164 -9.43 -12.09 33.09
C GLU A 164 -8.85 -11.27 34.24
N PHE A 165 -8.37 -10.05 33.95
CA PHE A 165 -7.85 -9.14 34.97
C PHE A 165 -8.95 -8.69 35.94
N ILE A 166 -10.12 -8.32 35.44
CA ILE A 166 -11.28 -7.95 36.27
C ILE A 166 -11.73 -9.13 37.13
N ARG A 167 -11.88 -10.32 36.52
CA ARG A 167 -12.27 -11.55 37.22
C ARG A 167 -11.31 -11.93 38.33
N ASN A 168 -10.00 -11.84 38.08
CA ASN A 168 -8.98 -12.21 39.06
C ASN A 168 -8.82 -11.15 40.16
N LYS A 169 -9.14 -9.88 39.90
CA LYS A 169 -9.25 -8.84 40.93
C LYS A 169 -10.44 -9.07 41.87
N GLY A 170 -11.59 -9.53 41.36
CA GLY A 170 -12.77 -9.81 42.18
C GLY A 170 -12.68 -11.09 43.02
N ARG A 171 -11.64 -11.91 42.82
CA ARG A 171 -11.36 -13.13 43.62
C ARG A 171 -10.32 -12.91 44.73
N ARG A 172 -9.73 -11.72 44.82
CA ARG A 172 -8.82 -11.33 45.90
C ARG A 172 -9.53 -10.35 46.82
#